data_AF-A0A960LPJ4-F1
#
_entry.id   AF-A0A960LPJ4-F1
#
_cell.length_a   1.000
_cell.length_b   1.000
_cell.length_c   1.000
_cell.angle_alpha   90.00
_cell.angle_beta   90.00
_cell.angle_gamma   90.00
#
_symmetry.space_group_name_H-M   'P 1'
#
loop_
_entity.id
_entity.type
_entity.pdbx_description
1 polymer ?
#
loop_
_entity_poly.entity_id
_entity_poly.type
_entity_poly.pdbx_seq_one_letter_code
_entity_poly.pdbx_strand_id
1 'polypeptide(L)' 'LARSQYPRFKDRYLGRAWRDERYRLVEWTDTKSGEMVERELYDLSRNSLENVNIAGLPEASEIMKSMEAKK' A
#
# COMPACT_ATOMS: atom_id res chain seq x y z
N LEU A 1 -8.33 -5.98 10.71
CA LEU A 1 -7.04 -5.62 10.07
C LEU A 1 -6.48 -6.87 9.41
N ALA A 2 -6.30 -6.84 8.08
CA ALA A 2 -5.66 -7.92 7.34
C ALA A 2 -4.26 -7.48 6.87
N ARG A 3 -3.30 -8.40 6.90
CA ARG A 3 -1.90 -8.16 6.51
C ARG A 3 -1.46 -9.24 5.53
N SER A 4 -0.73 -8.86 4.49
CA SER A 4 -0.14 -9.81 3.54
C SER A 4 1.20 -9.31 3.02
N GLN A 5 2.07 -10.25 2.65
CA GLN A 5 3.34 -9.97 2.00
C GLN A 5 3.49 -10.88 0.78
N TYR A 6 3.96 -10.35 -0.33
CA TYR A 6 4.10 -11.12 -1.56
C TYR A 6 5.23 -10.59 -2.42
N PRO A 7 6.14 -11.45 -2.90
CA PRO A 7 7.16 -11.05 -3.84
C PRO A 7 6.58 -10.87 -5.25
N ARG A 8 7.21 -9.99 -6.04
CA ARG A 8 6.95 -9.82 -7.47
C ARG A 8 8.26 -9.68 -8.24
N PHE A 9 8.16 -9.84 -9.56
CA PHE A 9 9.27 -9.66 -10.49
C PHE A 9 10.50 -10.49 -10.12
N LYS A 10 10.31 -11.82 -9.96
CA LYS A 10 11.38 -12.75 -9.55
C LYS A 10 12.04 -12.32 -8.22
N ASP A 11 11.20 -12.05 -7.22
CA ASP A 11 11.61 -11.61 -5.88
C ASP A 11 12.38 -10.28 -5.82
N ARG A 12 12.41 -9.51 -6.92
CA ARG A 12 13.04 -8.19 -6.95
C ARG A 12 12.33 -7.18 -6.06
N TYR A 13 11.00 -7.28 -5.98
CA TYR A 13 10.19 -6.36 -5.18
C TYR A 13 9.34 -7.13 -4.20
N LEU A 14 9.29 -6.67 -2.95
CA LEU A 14 8.44 -7.19 -1.91
C LEU A 14 7.28 -6.21 -1.67
N GLY A 15 6.06 -6.65 -1.98
CA GLY A 15 4.85 -5.93 -1.66
C GLY A 15 4.39 -6.27 -0.24
N ARG A 16 4.24 -5.25 0.61
CA ARG A 16 3.64 -5.38 1.95
C ARG A 16 2.32 -4.63 1.96
N ALA A 17 1.23 -5.33 2.26
CA ALA A 17 -0.10 -4.74 2.24
C ALA A 17 -0.78 -4.81 3.62
N TRP A 18 -1.40 -3.69 3.99
CA TRP A 18 -2.26 -3.55 5.16
C TRP A 18 -3.63 -3.10 4.72
N ARG A 19 -4.66 -3.76 5.26
CA ARG A 19 -6.06 -3.42 4.98
C ARG A 19 -6.83 -3.24 6.28
N ASP A 20 -7.48 -2.10 6.40
CA ASP A 20 -8.54 -1.88 7.40
C ASP A 20 -9.93 -1.95 6.74
N GLU A 21 -10.96 -1.46 7.43
CA GLU A 21 -12.33 -1.51 6.93
C GLU A 21 -12.54 -0.68 5.67
N ARG A 22 -11.76 0.39 5.48
CA ARG A 22 -11.97 1.37 4.42
C ARG A 22 -10.81 1.45 3.44
N TYR A 23 -9.58 1.25 3.87
CA TYR A 23 -8.41 1.47 3.03
C TYR A 23 -7.54 0.22 2.92
N ARG A 24 -6.89 0.11 1.76
CA ARG A 24 -5.75 -0.80 1.55
C ARG A 24 -4.52 0.01 1.18
N LEU A 25 -3.47 -0.11 1.99
CA LEU A 25 -2.14 0.45 1.75
C LEU A 25 -1.22 -0.67 1.26
N VAL A 26 -0.46 -0.45 0.20
CA VAL A 26 0.61 -1.33 -0.27
C VAL A 26 1.91 -0.54 -0.35
N GLU A 27 2.96 -1.05 0.28
CA GLU A 27 4.33 -0.56 0.13
C GLU A 27 5.13 -1.54 -0.70
N TRP A 28 5.85 -1.04 -1.69
CA TRP A 28 6.78 -1.82 -2.50
C TRP A 28 8.20 -1.48 -2.14
N THR A 29 8.98 -2.50 -1.78
CA THR A 29 10.40 -2.36 -1.45
C THR A 29 11.24 -3.15 -2.43
N ASP A 30 12.29 -2.54 -2.99
CA ASP A 30 13.33 -3.24 -3.74
C ASP A 30 14.14 -4.12 -2.79
N THR A 31 14.16 -5.42 -3.02
CA THR A 31 14.78 -6.39 -2.09
C THR A 31 16.30 -6.33 -2.11
N LYS A 32 16.92 -5.72 -3.12
CA LYS A 32 18.38 -5.57 -3.21
C LYS A 32 18.86 -4.29 -2.54
N SER A 33 18.20 -3.15 -2.79
CA SER A 33 18.60 -1.88 -2.18
C SER A 33 17.96 -1.64 -0.81
N GLY A 34 16.82 -2.28 -0.53
CA GLY A 34 16.01 -2.01 0.65
C GLY A 34 15.20 -0.72 0.55
N GLU A 35 15.22 -0.04 -0.60
CA GLU A 35 14.54 1.22 -0.81
C GLU A 35 13.05 1.00 -1.13
N MET A 36 12.21 1.90 -0.63
CA MET A 36 10.81 1.94 -1.01
C MET A 36 10.70 2.56 -2.40
N VAL A 37 10.14 1.81 -3.34
CA VAL A 37 10.06 2.19 -4.75
C VAL A 37 8.68 2.70 -5.15
N GLU A 38 7.63 2.31 -4.42
CA GLU A 38 6.27 2.74 -4.70
C GLU A 38 5.36 2.61 -3.47
N ARG A 39 4.33 3.45 -3.40
CA ARG A 39 3.20 3.32 -2.48
C ARG A 39 1.88 3.31 -3.23
N GLU A 40 0.97 2.44 -2.81
CA GLU A 40 -0.39 2.41 -3.32
C GLU A 40 -1.38 2.56 -2.18
N LEU A 41 -2.41 3.37 -2.38
CA LEU A 41 -3.52 3.52 -1.45
C LEU A 41 -4.83 3.40 -2.22
N TYR A 42 -5.74 2.57 -1.71
CA TYR A 42 -7.06 2.33 -2.29
C TYR A 42 -8.15 2.60 -1.26
N ASP A 43 -9.18 3.38 -1.64
CA ASP A 43 -10.40 3.57 -0.84
C ASP A 43 -11.46 2.53 -1.25
N LEU A 44 -11.61 1.50 -0.43
CA LEU A 44 -12.51 0.37 -0.62
C LEU A 44 -13.99 0.76 -0.49
N SER A 45 -14.29 1.85 0.21
CA SER A 45 -15.66 2.36 0.34
C SER A 45 -16.15 3.03 -0.94
N ARG A 46 -15.22 3.64 -1.70
CA ARG A 46 -15.50 4.28 -2.98
C ARG A 46 -15.30 3.35 -4.16
N ASN A 47 -14.36 2.42 -4.06
CA ASN A 47 -13.97 1.53 -5.13
C ASN A 47 -13.40 0.21 -4.59
N SER A 48 -14.26 -0.81 -4.50
CA SER A 48 -13.87 -2.15 -4.05
C SER A 48 -13.00 -2.92 -5.04
N LEU A 49 -12.85 -2.46 -6.29
CA LEU A 49 -12.03 -3.11 -7.32
C LEU A 49 -10.55 -2.77 -7.21
N GLU A 50 -10.18 -1.80 -6.36
CA GLU A 50 -8.76 -1.45 -6.10
C GLU A 50 -7.99 -1.08 -7.38
N ASN A 51 -8.65 -0.49 -8.37
CA ASN A 51 -8.04 -0.11 -9.66
C ASN A 51 -7.72 1.40 -9.76
N VAL A 52 -7.88 2.16 -8.68
CA VAL A 52 -7.55 3.58 -8.60
C VAL A 52 -6.62 3.83 -7.43
N ASN A 53 -5.32 3.97 -7.72
CA ASN A 53 -4.33 4.35 -6.71
C ASN A 53 -4.45 5.85 -6.40
N ILE A 54 -4.75 6.18 -5.14
CA ILE A 54 -4.88 7.56 -4.66
C ILE A 54 -3.66 8.05 -3.86
N ALA A 55 -2.59 7.25 -3.72
CA ALA A 55 -1.42 7.60 -2.90
C ALA A 55 -0.72 8.90 -3.31
N GLY A 56 -0.81 9.27 -4.59
CA GLY A 56 -0.22 10.51 -5.12
C GLY A 56 -1.06 11.78 -4.89
N LEU A 57 -2.27 11.65 -4.34
CA LEU A 57 -3.14 12.81 -4.09
C LEU A 57 -2.74 13.53 -2.79
N PRO A 58 -2.77 14.88 -2.73
CA PRO A 58 -2.43 15.62 -1.51
C PRO A 58 -3.22 15.17 -0.27
N GLU A 59 -4.51 14.88 -0.44
CA GLU A 59 -5.41 14.42 0.62
C GLU A 59 -5.09 13.02 1.15
N ALA A 60 -4.31 12.22 0.41
CA ALA A 60 -3.93 10.87 0.83
C ALA A 60 -2.83 10.88 1.91
N SER A 61 -2.09 11.97 2.07
CA SER A 61 -0.95 12.05 3.00
C SER A 61 -1.34 11.71 4.44
N GLU A 62 -2.41 12.31 4.96
CA GLU A 62 -2.86 12.06 6.33
C GLU A 62 -3.47 10.65 6.49
N ILE A 63 -4.11 10.13 5.43
CA ILE A 63 -4.64 8.76 5.43
C ILE A 63 -3.50 7.74 5.49
N MET A 64 -2.45 7.94 4.68
CA MET A 64 -1.27 7.08 4.68
C MET A 64 -0.58 7.08 6.04
N LYS A 65 -0.39 8.25 6.68
CA LYS A 65 0.16 8.32 8.04
C LYS A 65 -0.70 7.55 9.04
N SER A 66 -2.03 7.69 8.96
CA SER A 66 -2.95 6.95 9.83
C SER A 66 -2.86 5.44 9.60
N MET A 67 -2.73 5.00 8.35
CA MET A 67 -2.56 3.59 7.99
C MET A 67 -1.21 3.04 8.48
N GLU A 68 -0.13 3.79 8.31
CA GLU A 68 1.22 3.44 8.79
C GLU A 68 1.27 3.35 10.32
N ALA A 69 0.52 4.19 11.04
CA ALA A 69 0.42 4.09 12.50
C ALA A 69 -0.32 2.82 12.98
N LYS A 70 -1.15 2.20 12.13
CA LYS A 70 -1.91 0.96 12.43
C LYS A 70 -1.19 -0.32 11.95
N LYS A 71 -0.06 -0.19 11.25
CA LYS A 71 0.66 -1.27 10.57
C LYS A 71 1.34 -2.25 11.51
#